data_AF-A0AAV0WPJ4-F1
#
_entry.id   AF-A0AAV0WPJ4-F1
#
_cell.length_a   1.000
_cell.length_b   1.000
_cell.length_c   1.000
_cell.angle_alpha   90.00
_cell.angle_beta   90.00
_cell.angle_gamma   90.00
#
_symmetry.space_group_name_H-M   'P 1'
#
loop_
_entity.id
_entity.type
_entity.pdbx_description
1 polymer ?
#
loop_
_entity_poly.entity_id
_entity_poly.type
_entity_poly.pdbx_seq_one_letter_code
_entity_poly.pdbx_strand_id
1 'polypeptide(L)'
;MNLCLSDAAKTQAIRNSFKYLQTKNIDLVNALDRVNQVTIQLQILRDNATDEFNKIYEEVNRLGGLINVEESMPRICITQRNRQNVPFQNTEEFYRRTVFIPHLDDIILSLHERFFITS
;
A
#
# COMPACT_ATOMS: atom_id res chain seq x y z
N MET A 1 15.29 5.19 -12.42
CA MET A 1 15.30 3.85 -11.78
C MET A 1 15.65 3.91 -10.28
N ASN A 2 15.42 5.03 -9.58
CA ASN A 2 15.66 5.17 -8.13
C ASN A 2 14.50 5.94 -7.50
N LEU A 3 13.35 5.28 -7.37
CA LEU A 3 12.13 5.79 -6.74
C LEU A 3 12.12 5.64 -5.20
N CYS A 4 13.24 5.21 -4.58
CA CYS A 4 13.14 4.44 -3.34
C CYS A 4 14.38 4.57 -2.43
N LEU A 5 14.57 5.72 -1.77
CA LEU A 5 15.61 5.82 -0.74
C LEU A 5 15.10 6.32 0.63
N SER A 6 14.05 7.14 0.70
CA SER A 6 13.52 7.65 1.98
C SER A 6 12.49 6.72 2.64
N ASP A 7 11.64 6.02 1.86
CA ASP A 7 10.74 4.94 2.34
C ASP A 7 11.33 3.53 2.20
N ALA A 8 12.57 3.45 1.71
CA ALA A 8 13.21 2.20 1.35
C ALA A 8 13.27 1.21 2.50
N ALA A 9 13.48 1.64 3.75
CA ALA A 9 13.62 0.72 4.88
C ALA A 9 12.32 -0.04 5.21
N LYS A 10 11.18 0.65 5.28
CA LYS A 10 9.88 0.03 5.58
C LYS A 10 9.41 -0.84 4.41
N THR A 11 9.51 -0.32 3.18
CA THR A 11 9.17 -1.08 1.96
C THR A 11 10.10 -2.28 1.76
N GLN A 12 11.40 -2.15 2.04
CA GLN A 12 12.36 -3.23 1.96
C GLN A 12 12.14 -4.28 3.05
N ALA A 13 11.72 -3.89 4.26
CA ALA A 13 11.36 -4.83 5.32
C ALA A 13 10.16 -5.70 4.91
N ILE A 14 9.07 -5.07 4.44
CA ILE A 14 7.89 -5.78 3.93
C ILE A 14 8.27 -6.70 2.77
N ARG A 15 9.06 -6.19 1.82
CA ARG A 15 9.53 -6.96 0.65
C ARG A 15 10.40 -8.16 1.03
N ASN A 16 11.30 -8.00 1.99
CA ASN A 16 12.18 -9.07 2.49
C ASN A 16 11.36 -10.17 3.17
N SER A 17 10.36 -9.78 3.97
CA SER A 17 9.46 -10.73 4.62
C SER A 17 8.64 -11.52 3.60
N PHE A 18 8.04 -10.87 2.59
CA PHE A 18 7.36 -11.60 1.51
C PHE A 18 8.29 -12.54 0.73
N LYS A 19 9.53 -12.12 0.48
CA LYS A 19 10.53 -12.97 -0.19
C LYS A 19 10.89 -14.19 0.65
N TYR A 20 11.00 -14.04 1.97
CA TYR A 20 11.23 -15.16 2.87
C TYR A 20 10.07 -16.15 2.86
N LEU A 21 8.82 -15.66 2.88
CA LEU A 21 7.60 -16.47 2.83
C LEU A 21 7.49 -17.36 1.58
N GLN A 22 8.24 -17.05 0.52
CA GLN A 22 8.27 -17.80 -0.73
C GLN A 22 9.40 -18.86 -0.82
N THR A 23 10.19 -19.04 0.24
CA THR A 23 11.32 -19.99 0.24
C THR A 23 10.85 -21.45 0.44
N LYS A 24 11.56 -22.41 -0.17
CA LYS A 24 11.15 -23.83 -0.21
C LYS A 24 11.28 -24.56 1.15
N ASN A 25 12.21 -24.15 1.99
CA ASN A 25 12.50 -24.78 3.29
C ASN A 25 12.18 -23.80 4.42
N ILE A 26 10.94 -23.32 4.46
CA ILE A 26 10.53 -22.35 5.45
C ILE A 26 10.14 -23.05 6.75
N ASP A 27 10.69 -22.58 7.87
CA ASP A 27 10.24 -23.01 9.20
C ASP A 27 8.90 -22.33 9.51
N LEU A 28 7.87 -23.13 9.82
CA LEU A 28 6.49 -22.66 9.98
C LEU A 28 6.35 -21.64 11.12
N VAL A 29 7.07 -21.81 12.22
CA VAL A 29 7.01 -20.87 13.36
C VAL A 29 7.60 -19.52 12.95
N ASN A 30 8.78 -19.54 12.33
CA ASN A 30 9.42 -18.34 11.81
C ASN A 30 8.65 -17.70 10.64
N ALA A 31 7.95 -18.50 9.83
CA ALA A 31 7.07 -17.98 8.78
C ALA A 31 5.90 -17.21 9.38
N LEU A 32 5.24 -17.78 10.39
CA LEU A 32 4.09 -17.15 11.04
C LEU A 32 4.48 -15.87 11.76
N ASP A 33 5.63 -15.85 12.44
CA ASP A 33 6.17 -14.63 13.05
C ASP A 33 6.41 -13.52 12.00
N ARG A 34 6.93 -13.88 10.83
CA ARG A 34 7.13 -12.91 9.74
C ARG A 34 5.82 -12.43 9.13
N VAL A 35 4.82 -13.29 9.00
CA VAL A 35 3.46 -12.87 8.59
C VAL A 35 2.93 -11.85 9.59
N ASN A 36 3.01 -12.12 10.90
CA ASN A 36 2.60 -11.20 11.95
C ASN A 36 3.29 -9.83 11.83
N GLN A 37 4.62 -9.83 11.67
CA GLN A 37 5.39 -8.60 11.51
C GLN A 37 4.93 -7.80 10.28
N VAL A 38 4.72 -8.47 9.13
CA VAL A 38 4.23 -7.80 7.92
C VAL A 38 2.84 -7.21 8.13
N THR A 39 1.92 -7.96 8.74
CA THR A 39 0.56 -7.48 9.04
C THR A 39 0.60 -6.24 9.93
N ILE A 40 1.44 -6.23 10.98
CA ILE A 40 1.61 -5.06 11.86
C ILE A 40 2.14 -3.86 11.06
N GLN A 41 3.16 -4.04 10.22
CA GLN A 41 3.71 -2.94 9.42
C GLN A 41 2.68 -2.39 8.42
N LEU A 42 1.88 -3.26 7.79
CA LEU A 42 0.80 -2.84 6.90
C LEU A 42 -0.29 -2.08 7.66
N GLN A 43 -0.64 -2.51 8.87
CA GLN A 43 -1.59 -1.79 9.72
C GLN A 43 -1.07 -0.41 10.09
N ILE A 44 0.21 -0.28 10.46
CA ILE A 44 0.83 1.02 10.74
C ILE A 44 0.79 1.94 9.51
N LEU A 45 1.06 1.42 8.30
CA LEU A 45 0.93 2.18 7.06
C LEU A 45 -0.52 2.62 6.83
N ARG A 46 -1.48 1.73 7.12
CA ARG A 46 -2.90 1.98 6.95
C ARG A 46 -3.46 3.01 7.94
N ASP A 47 -2.96 3.03 9.17
CA ASP A 47 -3.34 3.99 10.20
C ASP A 47 -2.76 5.38 9.90
N ASN A 48 -1.55 5.42 9.34
CA ASN A 48 -0.85 6.66 8.94
C ASN A 48 -1.03 6.99 7.45
N ALA A 49 -2.12 6.53 6.82
CA ALA A 49 -2.25 6.56 5.37
C ALA A 49 -2.24 7.97 4.76
N THR A 50 -2.57 9.01 5.52
CA THR A 50 -2.43 10.41 5.08
C THR A 50 -0.96 10.75 4.81
N ASP A 51 -0.13 10.61 5.84
CA ASP A 51 1.27 11.06 5.80
C ASP A 51 2.13 10.15 4.93
N GLU A 52 1.88 8.83 4.98
CA GLU A 52 2.62 7.86 4.17
C GLU A 52 2.27 7.97 2.68
N PHE A 53 1.00 8.26 2.34
CA PHE A 53 0.63 8.49 0.95
C PHE A 53 1.15 9.82 0.42
N ASN A 54 1.19 10.86 1.26
CA ASN A 54 1.71 12.16 0.88
C ASN A 54 3.17 12.08 0.39
N LYS A 55 4.03 11.33 1.09
CA LYS A 55 5.42 11.08 0.65
C LYS A 55 5.50 10.44 -0.74
N ILE A 56 4.65 9.44 -0.99
CA ILE A 56 4.58 8.76 -2.29
C ILE A 56 4.11 9.75 -3.35
N TYR A 57 3.12 10.57 -3.04
CA TYR A 57 2.53 11.55 -3.94
C TYR A 57 3.54 12.64 -4.32
N GLU A 58 4.26 13.20 -3.35
CA GLU A 58 5.32 14.19 -3.58
C GLU A 58 6.43 13.63 -4.47
N GLU A 59 6.87 12.40 -4.24
CA GLU A 59 7.91 11.76 -5.04
C GLU A 59 7.44 11.51 -6.49
N VAL A 60 6.19 11.07 -6.67
CA VAL A 60 5.60 10.90 -8.00
C VAL A 60 5.53 12.23 -8.74
N ASN A 61 5.10 13.30 -8.07
CA ASN A 61 5.06 14.64 -8.66
C ASN A 61 6.44 15.18 -9.01
N ARG A 62 7.43 14.97 -8.13
CA ARG A 62 8.83 15.33 -8.40
C ARG A 62 9.35 14.62 -9.65
N LEU A 63 9.08 13.33 -9.79
CA LEU A 63 9.49 12.54 -10.96
C LEU A 63 8.72 12.90 -12.22
N GLY A 64 7.42 13.16 -12.11
CA GLY A 64 6.58 13.66 -13.20
C GLY A 64 7.12 14.99 -13.76
N GLY A 65 7.47 15.91 -12.87
CA GLY A 65 8.10 17.18 -13.25
C GLY A 65 9.41 17.02 -14.05
N LEU A 66 10.22 16.00 -13.74
CA LEU A 66 11.47 15.72 -14.50
C LEU A 66 11.19 15.28 -15.95
N ILE A 67 10.03 14.70 -16.21
CA ILE A 67 9.61 14.24 -17.54
C ILE A 67 8.51 15.12 -18.15
N ASN A 68 8.25 16.30 -17.57
CA ASN A 68 7.17 17.23 -17.95
C ASN A 68 5.78 16.57 -18.00
N VAL A 69 5.52 15.66 -17.06
CA VAL A 69 4.19 15.07 -16.83
C VAL A 69 3.59 15.72 -15.59
N GLU A 70 2.47 16.38 -15.78
CA GLU A 70 1.71 16.98 -14.69
C GLU A 70 0.70 16.00 -14.09
N GLU A 71 0.40 16.20 -12.81
CA GLU A 71 -0.69 15.48 -12.14
C GLU A 71 -2.02 15.78 -12.82
N SER A 72 -2.79 14.74 -13.12
CA SER A 72 -4.12 14.89 -13.71
C SER A 72 -5.14 14.13 -12.88
N MET A 73 -6.23 14.81 -12.58
CA MET A 73 -7.38 14.20 -11.92
C MET A 73 -8.00 13.15 -12.85
N PRO A 74 -8.16 11.89 -12.41
CA PRO A 74 -8.86 10.87 -13.19
C PRO A 74 -10.24 11.32 -13.63
N ARG A 75 -10.66 10.85 -14.81
CA ARG A 75 -12.02 11.09 -15.28
C ARG A 75 -13.02 10.41 -14.33
N ILE A 76 -13.90 11.21 -13.73
CA ILE A 76 -14.90 10.73 -12.78
C ILE A 76 -16.24 10.57 -13.49
N CYS A 77 -16.84 9.40 -13.34
CA CYS A 77 -18.21 9.16 -13.79
C CYS A 77 -19.19 9.66 -12.73
N ILE A 78 -20.26 10.35 -13.15
CA ILE A 78 -21.32 10.87 -12.28
C ILE A 78 -21.95 9.75 -11.42
N THR A 79 -21.96 8.53 -11.95
CA THR A 79 -22.41 7.34 -11.22
C THR A 79 -21.34 6.26 -11.26
N GLN A 80 -21.05 5.67 -10.08
CA GLN A 80 -20.23 4.48 -9.94
C GLN A 80 -21.07 3.41 -9.23
N ARG A 81 -21.26 2.25 -9.87
CA ARG A 81 -22.06 1.14 -9.30
C ARG A 81 -21.22 0.19 -8.45
N ASN A 82 -19.94 0.03 -8.79
CA ASN A 82 -19.07 -1.00 -8.20
C ASN A 82 -18.06 -0.44 -7.19
N ARG A 83 -18.01 0.88 -7.00
CA ARG A 83 -17.10 1.56 -6.05
C ARG A 83 -17.87 2.62 -5.29
N GLN A 84 -17.50 2.84 -4.03
CA GLN A 84 -18.06 3.95 -3.25
C GLN A 84 -17.62 5.29 -3.86
N ASN A 85 -18.57 6.21 -3.99
CA ASN A 85 -18.28 7.57 -4.40
C ASN A 85 -17.81 8.36 -3.16
N VAL A 86 -16.55 8.15 -2.79
CA VAL A 86 -15.96 8.76 -1.61
C VAL A 86 -15.66 10.23 -1.92
N PRO A 87 -16.10 11.20 -1.10
CA PRO A 87 -15.77 12.61 -1.32
C PRO A 87 -14.27 12.83 -1.18
N PHE A 88 -13.72 13.71 -2.01
CA PHE A 88 -12.32 14.13 -2.03
C PHE A 88 -12.24 15.62 -2.39
N GLN A 89 -11.20 16.30 -1.92
CA GLN A 89 -10.97 17.73 -2.15
C GLN A 89 -9.92 17.99 -3.23
N ASN A 90 -8.99 17.05 -3.45
CA ASN A 90 -7.90 17.17 -4.41
C ASN A 90 -7.51 15.79 -4.98
N THR A 91 -6.62 15.81 -5.96
CA THR A 91 -6.13 14.62 -6.68
C THR A 91 -5.43 13.61 -5.76
N GLU A 92 -4.60 14.11 -4.84
CA GLU A 92 -3.93 13.29 -3.82
C GLU A 92 -4.93 12.50 -2.98
N GLU A 93 -5.92 13.20 -2.43
CA GLU A 93 -6.94 12.59 -1.59
C GLU A 93 -7.78 11.57 -2.34
N PHE A 94 -8.07 11.82 -3.62
CA PHE A 94 -8.76 10.85 -4.46
C PHE A 94 -7.97 9.53 -4.57
N TYR A 95 -6.70 9.57 -4.94
CA TYR A 95 -5.91 8.35 -5.11
C TYR A 95 -5.68 7.64 -3.77
N ARG A 96 -5.47 8.40 -2.69
CA ARG A 96 -5.35 7.84 -1.35
C ARG A 96 -6.59 7.03 -0.96
N ARG A 97 -7.78 7.61 -1.14
CA ARG A 97 -9.06 7.01 -0.71
C ARG A 97 -9.55 5.90 -1.63
N THR A 98 -9.27 5.99 -2.93
CA THR A 98 -9.84 5.06 -3.93
C THR A 98 -8.90 3.94 -4.36
N VAL A 99 -7.60 4.07 -4.08
CA VAL A 99 -6.57 3.10 -4.46
C VAL A 99 -5.75 2.66 -3.25
N PHE A 100 -5.06 3.59 -2.59
CA PHE A 100 -4.06 3.24 -1.57
C PHE A 100 -4.68 2.55 -0.35
N ILE A 101 -5.71 3.17 0.25
CA ILE A 101 -6.41 2.63 1.42
C ILE A 101 -7.08 1.28 1.10
N PRO A 102 -7.92 1.15 0.05
CA PRO A 102 -8.55 -0.13 -0.28
C PRO A 102 -7.53 -1.24 -0.54
N HIS A 103 -6.42 -0.92 -1.21
CA HIS A 103 -5.39 -1.92 -1.49
C HIS A 103 -4.69 -2.43 -0.22
N LEU A 104 -4.41 -1.55 0.75
CA LEU A 104 -3.87 -1.97 2.04
C LEU A 104 -4.88 -2.83 2.81
N ASP A 105 -6.16 -2.44 2.82
CA ASP A 105 -7.23 -3.19 3.48
C ASP A 105 -7.35 -4.60 2.88
N ASP A 106 -7.33 -4.74 1.56
CA ASP A 106 -7.40 -6.02 0.86
C ASP A 106 -6.21 -6.94 1.21
N ILE A 107 -4.99 -6.40 1.29
CA ILE A 107 -3.79 -7.19 1.63
C ILE A 107 -3.85 -7.63 3.09
N ILE A 108 -4.20 -6.73 4.01
CA ILE A 108 -4.32 -7.04 5.44
C ILE A 108 -5.37 -8.13 5.64
N LEU A 109 -6.54 -7.98 5.02
CA LEU A 109 -7.61 -8.98 5.07
C LEU A 109 -7.12 -10.32 4.51
N SER A 110 -6.45 -10.33 3.35
CA SER A 110 -5.94 -11.57 2.75
C SER A 110 -4.92 -12.29 3.64
N LEU A 111 -4.04 -11.54 4.34
CA LEU A 111 -3.12 -12.12 5.32
C LEU A 111 -3.86 -12.66 6.53
N HIS A 112 -4.87 -11.94 7.02
CA HIS A 112 -5.71 -12.39 8.12
C HIS A 112 -6.43 -13.71 7.80
N GLU A 113 -7.11 -13.76 6.65
CA GLU A 113 -7.88 -14.93 6.20
C GLU A 113 -7.01 -16.18 5.98
N ARG A 114 -5.78 -16.01 5.47
CA ARG A 114 -4.92 -17.14 5.15
C ARG A 114 -4.19 -17.74 6.34
N PHE A 115 -3.84 -16.93 7.33
CA PHE A 115 -2.92 -17.34 8.39
C PHE A 115 -3.50 -17.27 9.81
N PHE A 116 -4.63 -16.59 10.01
CA PHE A 116 -5.19 -16.35 11.35
C PHE A 116 -6.65 -16.79 11.51
N ILE A 117 -7.37 -17.01 10.40
CA ILE A 117 -8.67 -17.68 10.46
C ILE A 117 -8.43 -19.20 10.61
N THR A 118 -8.57 -19.68 11.84
CA THR A 118 -8.62 -21.11 12.16
C THR A 118 -10.10 -21.54 12.11
N SER A 119 -10.44 -22.53 11.27
CA SER A 119 -11.69 -23.29 11.38
C SER A 119 -11.57 -24.38 12.44
#